data_AF-A0A4R6JHR2-F1
#
_entry.id   AF-A0A4R6JHR2-F1
#
_cell.length_a   1.000
_cell.length_b   1.000
_cell.length_c   1.000
_cell.angle_alpha   90.00
_cell.angle_beta   90.00
_cell.angle_gamma   90.00
#
_symmetry.space_group_name_H-M   'P 1'
#
loop_
_entity.id
_entity.type
_entity.pdbx_description
1 polymer ?
#
loop_
_entity_poly.entity_id
_entity_poly.type
_entity_poly.pdbx_seq_one_letter_code
_entity_poly.pdbx_strand_id
1 'polypeptide(L)'
;MSDSDEIFLALDEPLIAAAQRVADVLGLEYLGVMPRTGELQYKVRARTFDGWIGVFVGPNNYGPEPDEVQAMDGYPITVDVQSRNRKANQADETRLAFEELVAALPETPALLSHNMELLVAAYLPDAGTHRFEPGITLDDPDLETWRPWVRPTS
;
A
#
# COMPACT_ATOMS: atom_id res chain seq x y z
N MET A 1 7.10 -16.56 2.34
CA MET A 1 6.64 -15.56 1.37
C MET A 1 5.20 -15.24 1.71
N SER A 2 4.84 -13.97 1.66
CA SER A 2 3.67 -13.43 2.38
C SER A 2 2.34 -13.63 1.67
N ASP A 3 2.19 -13.68 0.35
CA ASP A 3 0.86 -13.77 -0.31
C ASP A 3 -0.16 -12.70 0.15
N SER A 4 0.34 -11.55 0.61
CA SER A 4 -0.45 -10.36 0.96
C SER A 4 -0.30 -9.33 -0.14
N ASP A 5 -1.33 -8.52 -0.35
CA ASP A 5 -1.25 -7.32 -1.17
C ASP A 5 -0.99 -6.12 -0.25
N GLU A 6 -0.09 -5.23 -0.64
CA GLU A 6 0.29 -4.05 0.13
C GLU A 6 0.06 -2.78 -0.66
N ILE A 7 -0.26 -1.70 0.06
CA ILE A 7 -0.40 -0.37 -0.51
C ILE A 7 0.74 0.50 -0.02
N PHE A 8 1.40 1.22 -0.93
CA PHE A 8 2.44 2.18 -0.61
C PHE A 8 1.95 3.59 -0.89
N LEU A 9 2.20 4.54 0.02
CA LEU A 9 1.73 5.92 -0.09
C LEU A 9 2.89 6.91 0.03
N ALA A 10 2.91 7.90 -0.88
CA ALA A 10 3.85 9.02 -0.88
C ALA A 10 3.40 10.14 0.08
N LEU A 11 3.25 9.81 1.36
CA LEU A 11 2.90 10.75 2.41
C LEU A 11 4.14 11.18 3.18
N ASP A 12 4.62 12.40 2.95
CA ASP A 12 5.86 12.93 3.55
C ASP A 12 5.66 13.46 5.00
N GLU A 13 4.54 13.12 5.64
CA GLU A 13 4.19 13.51 7.00
C GLU A 13 4.65 12.47 8.04
N PRO A 14 4.77 12.82 9.34
CA PRO A 14 5.11 11.86 10.37
C PRO A 14 4.12 10.69 10.42
N LEU A 15 4.61 9.47 10.68
CA LEU A 15 3.84 8.22 10.65
C LEU A 15 2.46 8.31 11.33
N ILE A 16 2.37 8.92 12.52
CA ILE A 16 1.10 9.05 13.26
C ILE A 16 0.09 9.88 12.47
N ALA A 17 0.52 10.96 11.83
CA ALA A 17 -0.34 11.82 11.03
C ALA A 17 -0.78 11.12 9.74
N ALA A 18 0.16 10.45 9.03
CA ALA A 18 -0.15 9.64 7.87
C ALA A 18 -1.15 8.51 8.19
N ALA A 19 -0.93 7.81 9.31
CA ALA A 19 -1.82 6.73 9.75
C ALA A 19 -3.20 7.25 10.15
N GLN A 20 -3.28 8.42 10.81
CA GLN A 20 -4.57 9.05 11.09
C GLN A 20 -5.30 9.39 9.79
N ARG A 21 -4.59 9.91 8.79
CA ARG A 21 -5.18 10.26 7.49
C ARG A 21 -5.72 9.04 6.75
N VAL A 22 -4.95 7.94 6.74
CA VAL A 22 -5.40 6.64 6.21
C VAL A 22 -6.62 6.14 6.98
N ALA A 23 -6.61 6.26 8.31
CA ALA A 23 -7.70 5.83 9.17
C ALA A 23 -8.99 6.62 8.91
N ASP A 24 -8.90 7.93 8.74
CA ASP A 24 -10.04 8.79 8.44
C ASP A 24 -10.67 8.46 7.09
N VAL A 25 -9.84 8.21 6.06
CA VAL A 25 -10.31 7.84 4.73
C VAL A 25 -11.02 6.49 4.74
N LEU A 26 -10.40 5.47 5.36
CA LEU A 26 -10.91 4.09 5.32
C LEU A 26 -11.89 3.78 6.46
N GLY A 27 -12.22 4.74 7.32
CA GLY A 27 -13.12 4.55 8.46
C GLY A 27 -12.60 3.53 9.48
N LEU A 28 -11.30 3.56 9.78
CA LEU A 28 -10.63 2.57 10.60
C LEU A 28 -10.80 2.84 12.11
N GLU A 29 -11.01 1.78 12.89
CA GLU A 29 -11.01 1.82 14.35
C GLU A 29 -9.62 1.45 14.89
N TYR A 30 -8.98 2.37 15.62
CA TYR A 30 -7.64 2.17 16.20
C TYR A 30 -7.64 1.12 17.32
N LEU A 31 -6.67 0.21 17.28
CA LEU A 31 -6.51 -0.88 18.26
C LEU A 31 -5.25 -0.75 19.11
N GLY A 32 -4.20 -0.10 18.60
CA GLY A 32 -2.94 0.08 19.33
C GLY A 32 -1.72 0.15 18.43
N VAL A 33 -0.54 0.15 19.03
CA VAL A 33 0.75 0.08 18.34
C VAL A 33 1.32 -1.33 18.49
N MET A 34 1.80 -1.90 17.39
CA MET A 34 2.47 -3.19 17.37
C MET A 34 3.84 -3.08 18.05
N PRO A 35 4.09 -3.78 19.18
CA PRO A 35 5.30 -3.55 19.98
C PRO A 35 6.63 -3.86 19.29
N ARG A 36 6.62 -4.69 18.23
CA ARG A 36 7.84 -5.12 17.52
C ARG A 36 8.15 -4.31 16.29
N THR A 37 7.12 -3.91 15.54
CA THR A 37 7.25 -3.22 14.25
C THR A 37 7.03 -1.72 14.37
N GLY A 38 6.36 -1.27 15.44
CA GLY A 38 5.95 0.13 15.59
C GLY A 38 4.76 0.52 14.71
N GLU A 39 4.18 -0.43 13.97
CA GLU A 39 3.01 -0.21 13.12
C GLU A 39 1.77 0.13 13.96
N LEU A 40 0.96 1.05 13.46
CA LEU A 40 -0.33 1.34 14.04
C LEU A 40 -1.35 0.33 13.53
N GLN A 41 -1.98 -0.38 14.46
CA GLN A 41 -2.97 -1.41 14.18
C GLN A 41 -4.38 -0.84 14.26
N TYR A 42 -5.18 -1.20 13.28
CA TYR A 42 -6.59 -0.84 13.18
C TYR A 42 -7.44 -2.05 12.77
N LYS A 43 -8.77 -1.86 12.81
CA LYS A 43 -9.74 -2.75 12.17
C LYS A 43 -10.82 -1.98 11.43
N VAL A 44 -11.44 -2.64 10.46
CA VAL A 44 -12.60 -2.14 9.72
C VAL A 44 -13.54 -3.29 9.37
N ARG A 45 -14.82 -2.99 9.14
CA ARG A 45 -15.75 -3.97 8.59
C ARG A 45 -15.33 -4.34 7.17
N ALA A 46 -15.30 -5.63 6.88
CA ALA A 46 -15.04 -6.11 5.53
C ALA A 46 -16.15 -5.63 4.58
N ARG A 47 -15.78 -5.28 3.35
CA ARG A 47 -16.69 -4.84 2.27
C ARG A 47 -17.19 -6.02 1.43
N THR A 48 -16.43 -7.11 1.40
CA THR A 48 -16.64 -8.27 0.52
C THR A 48 -17.18 -9.50 1.26
N PHE A 49 -17.20 -9.48 2.59
CA PHE A 49 -17.74 -10.57 3.41
C PHE A 49 -18.24 -10.06 4.77
N ASP A 50 -19.04 -10.88 5.48
CA ASP A 50 -19.41 -10.57 6.87
C ASP A 50 -18.24 -10.87 7.81
N GLY A 51 -17.57 -9.82 8.29
CA GLY A 51 -16.45 -9.96 9.19
C GLY A 51 -15.68 -8.66 9.41
N TRP A 52 -14.44 -8.83 9.88
CA TRP A 52 -13.51 -7.74 10.17
C TRP A 52 -12.20 -7.97 9.45
N ILE A 53 -11.61 -6.87 8.99
CA ILE A 53 -10.28 -6.78 8.40
C ILE A 53 -9.38 -6.05 9.40
N GLY A 54 -8.15 -6.55 9.56
CA GLY A 54 -7.09 -5.82 10.23
C GLY A 54 -6.37 -4.93 9.22
N VAL A 55 -6.03 -3.70 9.61
CA VAL A 55 -5.23 -2.79 8.79
C VAL A 55 -4.05 -2.34 9.62
N PHE A 56 -2.86 -2.40 9.05
CA PHE A 56 -1.62 -2.00 9.69
C PHE A 56 -1.00 -0.88 8.87
N VAL A 57 -0.67 0.23 9.53
CA VAL A 57 0.00 1.36 8.89
C VAL A 57 1.37 1.54 9.52
N GLY A 58 2.41 1.52 8.70
CA GLY A 58 3.80 1.54 9.14
C GLY A 58 4.72 2.30 8.20
N PRO A 59 5.98 2.52 8.61
CA PRO A 59 7.00 2.98 7.68
C PRO A 59 7.28 1.90 6.63
N ASN A 60 7.55 2.33 5.40
CA ASN A 60 8.10 1.45 4.39
C ASN A 60 9.53 1.07 4.78
N ASN A 61 9.71 -0.19 5.18
CA ASN A 61 11.00 -0.76 5.56
C ASN A 61 11.58 -1.68 4.48
N TYR A 62 10.94 -1.76 3.31
CA TYR A 62 11.39 -2.56 2.17
C TYR A 62 12.33 -1.70 1.32
N GLY A 63 13.42 -1.23 1.92
CA GLY A 63 14.43 -0.46 1.21
C GLY A 63 15.19 -1.35 0.22
N PRO A 64 15.68 -0.77 -0.90
CA PRO A 64 16.38 -1.53 -1.92
C PRO A 64 17.72 -2.04 -1.39
N GLU A 65 18.24 -3.12 -1.97
CA GLU A 65 19.65 -3.45 -1.79
C GLU A 65 20.53 -2.31 -2.37
N PRO A 66 21.78 -2.16 -1.90
CA PRO A 66 22.69 -1.18 -2.48
C PRO A 66 22.78 -1.34 -4.00
N ASP A 67 22.58 -0.23 -4.73
CA ASP A 67 22.58 -0.15 -6.20
C ASP A 67 21.32 -0.71 -6.91
N GLU A 68 20.28 -1.13 -6.19
CA GLU A 68 18.97 -1.47 -6.75
C GLU A 68 17.99 -0.29 -6.66
N VAL A 69 17.08 -0.18 -7.63
CA VAL A 69 15.97 0.78 -7.60
C VAL A 69 14.65 0.01 -7.54
N GLN A 70 13.78 0.39 -6.62
CA GLN A 70 12.45 -0.21 -6.50
C GLN A 70 11.37 0.84 -6.70
N ALA A 71 10.24 0.41 -7.27
CA ALA A 71 9.07 1.26 -7.48
C ALA A 71 8.61 1.96 -6.20
N MET A 72 8.77 1.29 -5.05
CA MET A 72 8.31 1.75 -3.74
C MET A 72 9.29 2.69 -2.99
N ASP A 73 10.47 2.99 -3.54
CA ASP A 73 11.49 3.80 -2.86
C ASP A 73 11.01 5.21 -2.49
N GLY A 74 10.16 5.80 -3.34
CA GLY A 74 9.58 7.13 -3.13
C GLY A 74 8.38 7.16 -2.17
N TYR A 75 8.03 6.02 -1.56
CA TYR A 75 6.79 5.82 -0.82
C TYR A 75 7.08 5.43 0.64
N PRO A 76 7.15 6.41 1.57
CA PRO A 76 7.61 6.17 2.94
C PRO A 76 6.59 5.45 3.83
N ILE A 77 5.33 5.29 3.40
CA ILE A 77 4.27 4.68 4.20
C ILE A 77 3.76 3.40 3.53
N THR A 78 3.57 2.35 4.32
CA THR A 78 2.94 1.09 3.90
C THR A 78 1.63 0.89 4.66
N VAL A 79 0.63 0.40 3.94
CA VAL A 79 -0.67 -0.03 4.46
C VAL A 79 -0.86 -1.50 4.10
N ASP A 80 -0.87 -2.35 5.12
CA ASP A 80 -1.10 -3.80 4.98
C ASP A 80 -2.51 -4.14 5.46
N VAL A 81 -3.28 -4.77 4.58
CA VAL A 81 -4.67 -5.17 4.79
C VAL A 81 -4.70 -6.67 5.01
N GLN A 82 -5.02 -7.12 6.22
CA GLN A 82 -4.97 -8.52 6.60
C GLN A 82 -6.34 -9.11 6.95
N SER A 83 -6.60 -10.31 6.42
CA SER A 83 -7.70 -11.16 6.86
C SER A 83 -7.18 -12.42 7.54
N ARG A 84 -7.65 -12.72 8.77
CA ARG A 84 -7.21 -13.91 9.53
C ARG A 84 -7.63 -15.23 8.88
N ASN A 85 -8.85 -15.28 8.34
CA ASN A 85 -9.49 -16.54 7.93
C ASN A 85 -9.97 -16.53 6.47
N ARG A 86 -9.79 -15.43 5.74
CA ARG A 86 -10.32 -15.24 4.38
C ARG A 86 -9.25 -14.65 3.46
N LYS A 87 -8.14 -15.37 3.28
CA LYS A 87 -7.00 -14.94 2.45
C LYS A 87 -7.39 -14.66 0.99
N ALA A 88 -8.23 -15.50 0.40
CA ALA A 88 -8.73 -15.27 -0.97
C ALA A 88 -9.50 -13.94 -1.13
N ASN A 89 -10.09 -13.40 -0.06
CA ASN A 89 -10.79 -12.11 -0.09
C ASN A 89 -9.88 -10.93 0.28
N GLN A 90 -8.64 -11.19 0.73
CA GLN A 90 -7.72 -10.15 1.17
C GLN A 90 -7.33 -9.25 -0.01
N ALA A 91 -6.99 -9.84 -1.16
CA ALA A 91 -6.65 -9.08 -2.37
C ALA A 91 -7.76 -8.12 -2.82
N ASP A 92 -9.02 -8.57 -2.78
CA ASP A 92 -10.17 -7.71 -3.11
C ASP A 92 -10.33 -6.56 -2.11
N GLU A 93 -10.14 -6.82 -0.82
CA GLU A 93 -10.18 -5.76 0.20
C GLU A 93 -9.03 -4.78 0.04
N THR A 94 -7.81 -5.24 -0.24
CA THR A 94 -6.67 -4.36 -0.48
C THR A 94 -6.92 -3.51 -1.72
N ARG A 95 -7.37 -4.09 -2.83
CA ARG A 95 -7.72 -3.33 -4.05
C ARG A 95 -8.78 -2.26 -3.78
N LEU A 96 -9.84 -2.59 -3.04
CA LEU A 96 -10.87 -1.62 -2.67
C LEU A 96 -10.32 -0.52 -1.75
N ALA A 97 -9.42 -0.85 -0.82
CA ALA A 97 -8.77 0.15 0.03
C ALA A 97 -7.88 1.08 -0.79
N PHE A 98 -7.12 0.55 -1.75
CA PHE A 98 -6.34 1.33 -2.69
C PHE A 98 -7.23 2.32 -3.45
N GLU A 99 -8.29 1.83 -4.10
CA GLU A 99 -9.22 2.67 -4.88
C GLU A 99 -9.85 3.79 -4.05
N GLU A 100 -10.19 3.51 -2.79
CA GLU A 100 -10.74 4.50 -1.85
C GLU A 100 -9.69 5.54 -1.41
N LEU A 101 -8.45 5.10 -1.16
CA LEU A 101 -7.33 6.00 -0.85
C LEU A 101 -7.02 6.93 -2.02
N VAL A 102 -6.92 6.42 -3.26
CA VAL A 102 -6.60 7.29 -4.41
C VAL A 102 -7.72 8.30 -4.68
N ALA A 103 -8.98 7.90 -4.46
CA ALA A 103 -10.12 8.78 -4.66
C ALA A 103 -10.20 9.89 -3.60
N ALA A 104 -9.84 9.58 -2.35
CA ALA A 104 -9.89 10.54 -1.24
C ALA A 104 -8.62 11.39 -1.11
N LEU A 105 -7.49 10.92 -1.63
CA LEU A 105 -6.18 11.57 -1.57
C LEU A 105 -5.62 11.82 -2.99
N PRO A 106 -6.32 12.60 -3.83
CA PRO A 106 -5.99 12.73 -5.25
C PRO A 106 -4.59 13.32 -5.50
N GLU A 107 -4.02 14.04 -4.54
CA GLU A 107 -2.67 14.61 -4.61
C GLU A 107 -1.55 13.65 -4.14
N THR A 108 -1.91 12.46 -3.61
CA THR A 108 -0.95 11.52 -3.02
C THR A 108 -0.68 10.36 -3.99
N PRO A 109 0.54 10.23 -4.54
CA PRO A 109 0.94 9.04 -5.26
C PRO A 109 0.74 7.76 -4.43
N ALA A 110 0.27 6.69 -5.06
CA ALA A 110 0.07 5.41 -4.41
C ALA A 110 0.51 4.24 -5.30
N LEU A 111 0.97 3.14 -4.70
CA LEU A 111 1.19 1.85 -5.38
C LEU A 111 0.37 0.75 -4.73
N LEU A 112 0.01 -0.25 -5.51
CA LEU A 112 -0.54 -1.51 -5.05
C LEU A 112 0.40 -2.64 -5.51
N SER A 113 0.93 -3.41 -4.56
CA SER A 113 1.74 -4.59 -4.82
C SER A 113 1.00 -5.88 -4.47
N HIS A 114 1.52 -6.99 -5.01
CA HIS A 114 1.22 -8.34 -4.57
C HIS A 114 2.50 -9.03 -4.10
N ASN A 115 2.45 -9.56 -2.88
CA ASN A 115 3.52 -10.26 -2.17
C ASN A 115 4.85 -9.46 -2.11
N MET A 116 4.78 -8.13 -2.18
CA MET A 116 5.96 -7.24 -2.28
C MET A 116 6.94 -7.61 -3.41
N GLU A 117 6.46 -8.36 -4.41
CA GLU A 117 7.27 -8.80 -5.55
C GLU A 117 6.72 -8.22 -6.86
N LEU A 118 5.38 -8.20 -6.99
CA LEU A 118 4.72 -7.78 -8.21
C LEU A 118 4.04 -6.43 -8.02
N LEU A 119 4.19 -5.55 -9.02
CA LEU A 119 3.48 -4.28 -9.09
C LEU A 119 2.15 -4.48 -9.82
N VAL A 120 1.04 -4.21 -9.14
CA VAL A 120 -0.31 -4.42 -9.66
C VAL A 120 -0.88 -3.13 -10.24
N ALA A 121 -0.74 -2.02 -9.52
CA ALA A 121 -1.22 -0.72 -9.96
C ALA A 121 -0.38 0.42 -9.37
N ALA A 122 -0.37 1.55 -10.07
CA ALA A 122 0.22 2.79 -9.60
C ALA A 122 -0.75 3.95 -9.86
N TYR A 123 -0.77 4.92 -8.95
CA TYR A 123 -1.52 6.17 -9.07
C TYR A 123 -0.58 7.37 -8.99
N LEU A 124 -0.74 8.30 -9.94
CA LEU A 124 -0.13 9.62 -9.92
C LEU A 124 -1.20 10.71 -10.10
N PRO A 125 -1.13 11.84 -9.36
CA PRO A 125 -2.14 12.91 -9.39
C PRO A 125 -2.53 13.44 -10.78
N ASP A 126 -1.60 13.44 -11.74
CA ASP A 126 -1.84 13.96 -13.10
C ASP A 126 -2.01 12.86 -14.16
N ALA A 127 -1.59 11.64 -13.88
CA ALA A 127 -1.65 10.51 -14.82
C ALA A 127 -2.82 9.55 -14.53
N GLY A 128 -3.43 9.66 -13.36
CA GLY A 128 -4.47 8.74 -12.88
C GLY A 128 -3.90 7.39 -12.45
N THR A 129 -4.77 6.38 -12.44
CA THR A 129 -4.38 5.00 -12.08
C THR A 129 -3.95 4.23 -13.32
N HIS A 130 -2.75 3.68 -13.31
CA HIS A 130 -2.27 2.68 -14.25
C HIS A 130 -2.34 1.28 -13.64
N ARG A 131 -2.78 0.31 -14.43
CA ARG A 131 -2.78 -1.11 -14.05
C ARG A 131 -1.78 -1.83 -14.92
N PHE A 132 -0.91 -2.61 -14.29
CA PHE A 132 0.14 -3.34 -14.97
C PHE A 132 -0.36 -4.70 -15.44
N GLU A 133 0.30 -5.24 -16.47
CA GLU A 133 0.11 -6.63 -16.86
C GLU A 133 0.62 -7.56 -15.74
N PRO A 134 0.07 -8.79 -15.60
CA PRO A 134 0.56 -9.74 -14.61
C PRO A 134 2.05 -10.05 -14.79
N GLY A 135 2.78 -10.10 -13.66
CA GLY A 135 4.18 -10.49 -13.63
C GLY A 135 5.18 -9.33 -13.70
N ILE A 136 4.73 -8.08 -13.79
CA ILE A 136 5.59 -6.91 -13.65
C ILE A 136 6.14 -6.83 -12.22
N THR A 137 7.46 -6.81 -12.08
CA THR A 137 8.13 -6.73 -10.78
C THR A 137 8.19 -5.30 -10.26
N LEU A 138 8.31 -5.14 -8.93
CA LEU A 138 8.60 -3.85 -8.30
C LEU A 138 10.05 -3.41 -8.51
N ASP A 139 10.93 -4.33 -8.93
CA ASP A 139 12.37 -4.15 -9.01
C ASP A 139 12.86 -3.72 -10.41
N ASP A 140 14.17 -3.46 -10.48
CA ASP A 140 14.96 -3.05 -11.64
C ASP A 140 14.69 -3.78 -12.98
N PRO A 141 14.41 -5.11 -13.03
CA PRO A 141 14.16 -5.79 -14.30
C PRO A 141 13.01 -5.17 -15.12
N ASP A 142 12.03 -4.57 -14.44
CA ASP A 142 10.88 -3.90 -15.05
C ASP A 142 10.90 -2.38 -14.90
N LEU A 143 12.05 -1.79 -14.53
CA LEU A 143 12.22 -0.35 -14.31
C LEU A 143 11.61 0.50 -15.42
N GLU A 144 11.95 0.22 -16.67
CA GLU A 144 11.47 0.99 -17.82
C GLU A 144 9.95 0.87 -18.03
N THR A 145 9.33 -0.20 -17.52
CA THR A 145 7.88 -0.42 -17.58
C THR A 145 7.16 0.46 -16.55
N TRP A 146 7.61 0.46 -15.29
CA TRP A 146 6.89 1.13 -14.20
C TRP A 146 7.34 2.56 -13.94
N ARG A 147 8.58 2.93 -14.28
CA ARG A 147 9.15 4.26 -13.99
C ARG A 147 8.29 5.45 -14.42
N PRO A 148 7.61 5.45 -15.59
CA PRO A 148 6.73 6.56 -15.98
C PRO A 148 5.50 6.76 -15.08
N TRP A 149 5.17 5.76 -14.26
CA TRP A 149 3.93 5.70 -13.49
C TRP A 149 4.15 5.78 -11.97
N VAL A 150 5.39 5.91 -11.50
CA VAL A 150 5.70 5.99 -10.07
C VAL A 150 6.35 7.33 -9.72
N ARG A 151 6.28 7.69 -8.44
CA ARG A 151 6.95 8.90 -7.93
C ARG A 151 8.47 8.73 -8.04
N PRO A 152 9.19 9.68 -8.64
CA PRO A 152 10.65 9.63 -8.67
C PRO A 152 11.24 9.81 -7.26
N THR A 153 12.31 9.07 -6.97
CA THR A 153 13.17 9.34 -5.82
C THR A 153 13.89 10.67 -6.05
N SER A 154 13.81 11.58 -5.07
CA SER A 154 14.45 12.91 -5.12
C SER A 154 15.86 12.87 -4.57
#